data_AF-A0A5B0HAE6-F1
#
_entry.id   AF-A0A5B0HAE6-F1
#
_cell.length_a   1.000
_cell.length_b   1.000
_cell.length_c   1.000
_cell.angle_alpha   90.00
_cell.angle_beta   90.00
_cell.angle_gamma   90.00
#
_symmetry.space_group_name_H-M   'P 1'
#
loop_
_entity.id
_entity.type
_entity.pdbx_description
1 polymer ?
#
loop_
_entity_poly.entity_id
_entity_poly.type
_entity_poly.pdbx_seq_one_letter_code
_entity_poly.pdbx_strand_id
1 'polypeptide(L)'
;AGAALALTPVAVLMFRFDNPDAMLVLVLTGAAYALTRAVEQGRTRWLVLVGLLVGYGFLTKMLQAFLVLPAFTAVWLLAAPLTWWPRIRALLAAGAALLVSAGWWVLVVELWPAADRPWIGGSQGNSVLELVVGYNGVGRLTGDEVGSVGGGAGGRAGGWGETGLLRLFGSEMGREASWLLPAALVLLGVLLWRTRRAPRTDPLRAATVLWGGWLLVTGLTFSLMAGIVHSYYTVALAPAVAALVGIGGATLWRDRASAAARWWLAAAVAATAVWAYALLPAEWLWWLRPAVLVVGLGAALALLGVHRMPRVLAAGVLTAALLAGAGGTMAWALATAATPHTGAIPSSGPAGYASGPGGGRGGHGTMRGPWPGSGSGVPGGARWAGGGPTRGPGGAGGRGGGPGGILSAPTPSSQVTGLVSAGAGSFTWAAATVSSMQAAGYQLASGAPVLAVGGFNGTDPYPTLAQFQQMAAQHRIHWFIGSAGTGMISTASGGSDDARLIAEWVAATFPARTVDGVTLYALSAS
;
A
#
# COMPACT_ATOMS: atom_id res chain seq x y z
N ALA A 1 21.97 5.05 -2.47
CA ALA A 1 20.87 4.75 -1.53
C ALA A 1 19.86 5.89 -1.50
N GLY A 2 20.15 7.06 -0.92
CA GLY A 2 19.18 8.19 -0.86
C GLY A 2 18.54 8.55 -2.20
N ALA A 3 19.34 8.72 -3.26
CA ALA A 3 18.81 8.99 -4.61
C ALA A 3 17.93 7.84 -5.17
N ALA A 4 18.27 6.58 -4.90
CA ALA A 4 17.45 5.44 -5.34
C ALA A 4 16.09 5.41 -4.64
N LEU A 5 16.07 5.70 -3.33
CA LEU A 5 14.82 5.82 -2.56
C LEU A 5 13.97 6.99 -3.06
N ALA A 6 14.57 8.17 -3.25
CA ALA A 6 13.89 9.38 -3.72
C ALA A 6 13.32 9.23 -5.15
N LEU A 7 13.92 8.38 -5.98
CA LEU A 7 13.48 8.09 -7.34
C LEU A 7 12.63 6.81 -7.44
N THR A 8 12.25 6.19 -6.31
CA THR A 8 11.33 5.04 -6.31
C THR A 8 9.90 5.56 -6.41
N PRO A 9 9.10 5.19 -7.42
CA PRO A 9 7.83 5.83 -7.68
C PRO A 9 6.82 5.70 -6.53
N VAL A 10 6.73 4.54 -5.90
CA VAL A 10 5.84 4.35 -4.76
C VAL A 10 6.27 5.18 -3.55
N ALA A 11 7.57 5.44 -3.38
CA ALA A 11 8.05 6.35 -2.34
C ALA A 11 7.63 7.79 -2.66
N VAL A 12 7.77 8.24 -3.91
CA VAL A 12 7.26 9.56 -4.33
C VAL A 12 5.76 9.70 -4.08
N LEU A 13 4.99 8.66 -4.38
CA LEU A 13 3.55 8.63 -4.14
C LEU A 13 3.24 8.76 -2.65
N MET A 14 3.74 7.83 -1.83
CA MET A 14 3.36 7.72 -0.43
C MET A 14 3.83 8.90 0.42
N PHE A 15 5.00 9.49 0.12
CA PHE A 15 5.45 10.69 0.83
C PHE A 15 4.74 11.99 0.41
N ARG A 16 3.83 11.93 -0.58
CA ARG A 16 2.98 13.05 -1.03
C ARG A 16 1.49 12.75 -0.85
N PHE A 17 1.15 11.65 -0.20
CA PHE A 17 -0.21 11.17 -0.04
C PHE A 17 -0.47 10.93 1.45
N ASP A 18 -1.65 11.34 1.94
CA ASP A 18 -1.98 11.23 3.37
C ASP A 18 -2.32 9.77 3.73
N ASN A 19 -1.28 9.01 4.08
CA ASN A 19 -1.36 7.58 4.34
C ASN A 19 -0.28 7.16 5.36
N PRO A 20 -0.57 6.19 6.25
CA PRO A 20 0.37 5.75 7.28
C PRO A 20 1.69 5.17 6.76
N ASP A 21 1.75 4.69 5.51
CA ASP A 21 2.95 4.05 4.98
C ASP A 21 4.20 4.95 4.95
N ALA A 22 4.05 6.26 4.74
CA ALA A 22 5.17 7.19 4.76
C ALA A 22 5.80 7.30 6.15
N MET A 23 4.97 7.46 7.19
CA MET A 23 5.40 7.48 8.58
C MET A 23 6.03 6.14 8.98
N LEU A 24 5.42 5.02 8.58
CA LEU A 24 5.94 3.69 8.84
C LEU A 24 7.36 3.53 8.28
N VAL A 25 7.55 3.86 7.00
CA VAL A 25 8.85 3.72 6.34
C VAL A 25 9.89 4.64 6.98
N LEU A 26 9.51 5.86 7.38
CA LEU A 26 10.39 6.78 8.09
C LEU A 26 10.90 6.18 9.41
N VAL A 27 9.99 5.71 10.28
CA VAL A 27 10.38 5.18 11.59
C VAL A 27 11.16 3.87 11.49
N LEU A 28 10.80 2.98 10.57
CA LEU A 28 11.55 1.74 10.34
C LEU A 28 12.95 1.99 9.75
N THR A 29 13.10 2.99 8.87
CA THR A 29 14.41 3.41 8.36
C THR A 29 15.26 4.01 9.48
N GLY A 30 14.65 4.83 10.35
CA GLY A 30 15.28 5.31 11.57
C GLY A 30 15.72 4.17 12.50
N ALA A 31 14.91 3.12 12.61
CA ALA A 31 15.23 1.94 13.41
C ALA A 31 16.40 1.15 12.81
N ALA A 32 16.48 1.00 11.48
CA ALA A 32 17.64 0.40 10.82
C ALA A 32 18.92 1.23 11.03
N TYR A 33 18.82 2.56 11.02
CA TYR A 33 19.94 3.44 11.39
C TYR A 33 20.35 3.23 12.86
N ALA A 34 19.41 3.25 13.79
CA ALA A 34 19.69 3.02 15.21
C ALA A 34 20.33 1.65 15.46
N LEU A 35 19.87 0.60 14.77
CA LEU A 35 20.46 -0.74 14.82
C LEU A 35 21.90 -0.75 14.29
N THR A 36 22.16 -0.05 13.19
CA THR A 36 23.52 0.12 12.66
C THR A 36 24.43 0.73 13.73
N ARG A 37 23.99 1.80 14.40
CA ARG A 37 24.74 2.44 15.50
C ARG A 37 24.88 1.55 16.73
N ALA A 38 23.87 0.73 17.02
CA ALA A 38 23.91 -0.23 18.12
C ALA A 38 25.00 -1.29 17.90
N VAL A 39 25.08 -1.84 16.69
CA VAL A 39 26.10 -2.85 16.33
C VAL A 39 27.50 -2.24 16.32
N GLU A 40 27.69 -1.06 15.73
CA GLU A 40 29.01 -0.39 15.68
C GLU A 40 29.55 -0.07 17.08
N GLN A 41 28.69 0.34 18.00
CA GLN A 41 29.11 0.84 19.32
C GLN A 41 28.96 -0.18 20.44
N GLY A 42 28.25 -1.29 20.21
CA GLY A 42 27.86 -2.25 21.26
C GLY A 42 27.00 -1.65 22.36
N ARG A 43 26.24 -0.57 22.10
CA ARG A 43 25.50 0.19 23.13
C ARG A 43 24.01 -0.12 23.14
N THR A 44 23.52 -0.60 24.29
CA THR A 44 22.09 -0.94 24.52
C THR A 44 21.14 0.21 24.25
N ARG A 45 21.52 1.47 24.53
CA ARG A 45 20.64 2.65 24.30
C ARG A 45 20.16 2.78 22.86
N TRP A 46 21.01 2.41 21.89
CA TRP A 46 20.63 2.45 20.48
C TRP A 46 19.67 1.32 20.14
N LEU A 47 19.83 0.15 20.75
CA LEU A 47 18.90 -0.96 20.57
C LEU A 47 17.54 -0.69 21.26
N VAL A 48 17.54 0.01 22.40
CA VAL A 48 16.30 0.54 23.00
C VAL A 48 15.61 1.49 22.03
N LEU A 49 16.34 2.38 21.37
CA LEU A 49 15.78 3.24 20.32
C LEU A 49 15.22 2.43 19.13
N VAL A 50 15.84 1.31 18.75
CA VAL A 50 15.24 0.38 17.76
C VAL A 50 13.88 -0.10 18.24
N GLY A 51 13.78 -0.56 19.49
CA GLY A 51 12.52 -1.00 20.09
C GLY A 51 11.45 0.10 20.07
N LEU A 52 11.80 1.32 20.49
CA LEU A 52 10.90 2.48 20.48
C LEU A 52 10.39 2.80 19.07
N LEU A 53 11.29 2.87 18.07
CA LEU A 53 10.92 3.22 16.70
C LEU A 53 10.07 2.14 16.02
N VAL A 54 10.35 0.86 16.28
CA VAL A 54 9.49 -0.23 15.79
C VAL A 54 8.13 -0.21 16.49
N GLY A 55 8.07 0.13 17.78
CA GLY A 55 6.79 0.29 18.49
C GLY A 55 5.96 1.47 17.99
N TYR A 56 6.58 2.60 17.64
CA TYR A 56 5.88 3.67 16.91
C TYR A 56 5.44 3.23 15.51
N GLY A 57 6.23 2.38 14.84
CA GLY A 57 5.82 1.71 13.61
C GLY A 57 4.55 0.88 13.80
N PHE A 58 4.45 0.15 14.91
CA PHE A 58 3.24 -0.60 15.26
C PHE A 58 2.03 0.33 15.47
N LEU A 59 2.18 1.45 16.17
CA LEU A 59 1.07 2.41 16.27
C LEU A 59 0.70 3.05 14.94
N THR A 60 1.65 3.14 14.01
CA THR A 60 1.41 3.67 12.66
C THR A 60 0.67 2.67 11.78
N LYS A 61 1.08 1.39 11.79
CA LYS A 61 0.57 0.38 10.86
C LYS A 61 0.63 -1.06 11.39
N MET A 62 0.31 -1.25 12.67
CA MET A 62 0.16 -2.52 13.37
C MET A 62 1.26 -3.55 13.03
N LEU A 63 0.89 -4.81 12.79
CA LEU A 63 1.83 -5.91 12.60
C LEU A 63 2.68 -5.79 11.32
N GLN A 64 2.34 -4.92 10.37
CA GLN A 64 3.23 -4.65 9.23
C GLN A 64 4.60 -4.13 9.69
N ALA A 65 4.64 -3.35 10.78
CA ALA A 65 5.89 -2.85 11.34
C ALA A 65 6.83 -3.95 11.86
N PHE A 66 6.28 -5.13 12.18
CA PHE A 66 7.05 -6.22 12.76
C PHE A 66 7.77 -7.09 11.70
N LEU A 67 7.52 -6.86 10.41
CA LEU A 67 8.22 -7.58 9.34
C LEU A 67 9.75 -7.37 9.35
N VAL A 68 10.24 -6.28 9.94
CA VAL A 68 11.70 -6.05 10.08
C VAL A 68 12.32 -6.76 11.28
N LEU A 69 11.53 -7.19 12.27
CA LEU A 69 12.04 -7.74 13.54
C LEU A 69 12.89 -9.00 13.35
N PRO A 70 12.56 -9.97 12.48
CA PRO A 70 13.43 -11.13 12.27
C PRO A 70 14.83 -10.72 11.78
N ALA A 71 14.91 -9.78 10.84
CA ALA A 71 16.17 -9.27 10.33
C ALA A 71 16.95 -8.48 11.38
N PHE A 72 16.28 -7.59 12.11
CA PHE A 72 16.92 -6.74 13.12
C PHE A 72 17.47 -7.57 14.28
N THR A 73 16.70 -8.56 14.73
CA THR A 73 17.10 -9.50 15.77
C THR A 73 18.29 -10.34 15.30
N ALA A 74 18.25 -10.87 14.07
CA ALA A 74 19.36 -11.64 13.51
C ALA A 74 20.66 -10.83 13.42
N VAL A 75 20.59 -9.56 12.99
CA VAL A 75 21.74 -8.65 12.93
C VAL A 75 22.33 -8.42 14.32
N TRP A 76 21.50 -8.11 15.32
CA TRP A 76 21.97 -7.91 16.68
C TRP A 76 22.61 -9.19 17.24
N LEU A 77 21.93 -10.33 17.10
CA LEU A 77 22.40 -11.62 17.57
C LEU A 77 23.69 -12.08 16.89
N LEU A 78 23.90 -11.74 15.62
CA LEU A 78 25.10 -12.11 14.87
C LEU A 78 26.27 -11.15 15.12
N ALA A 79 26.03 -9.84 14.96
CA ALA A 79 27.08 -8.86 14.73
C ALA A 79 27.45 -8.01 15.95
N ALA A 80 26.65 -8.00 17.03
CA ALA A 80 26.94 -7.18 18.20
C ALA A 80 28.30 -7.57 18.84
N PRO A 81 29.20 -6.60 19.12
CA PRO A 81 30.53 -6.84 19.69
C PRO A 81 30.47 -7.08 21.21
N LEU A 82 29.46 -7.83 21.67
CA LEU A 82 29.22 -8.18 23.07
C LEU A 82 29.30 -9.70 23.27
N THR A 83 29.50 -10.13 24.51
CA THR A 83 29.32 -11.54 24.92
C THR A 83 27.83 -11.91 24.90
N TRP A 84 27.53 -13.21 25.06
CA TRP A 84 26.17 -13.75 24.89
C TRP A 84 25.12 -13.07 25.80
N TRP A 85 25.36 -13.01 27.12
CA TRP A 85 24.37 -12.50 28.06
C TRP A 85 24.05 -11.00 27.94
N PRO A 86 25.04 -10.08 27.80
CA PRO A 86 24.76 -8.67 27.52
C PRO A 86 23.96 -8.46 26.24
N ARG A 87 24.19 -9.30 25.22
CA ARG A 87 23.42 -9.27 23.97
C ARG A 87 21.95 -9.60 24.21
N ILE A 88 21.67 -10.65 24.98
CA ILE A 88 20.30 -11.04 25.36
C ILE A 88 19.64 -9.95 26.22
N ARG A 89 20.34 -9.42 27.24
CA ARG A 89 19.80 -8.35 28.11
C ARG A 89 19.45 -7.09 27.32
N ALA A 90 20.30 -6.69 26.36
CA ALA A 90 20.00 -5.57 25.49
C ALA A 90 18.76 -5.84 24.62
N LEU A 91 18.63 -7.05 24.08
CA LEU A 91 17.47 -7.45 23.28
C LEU A 91 16.18 -7.43 24.12
N LEU A 92 16.23 -7.89 25.37
CA LEU A 92 15.11 -7.81 26.32
C LEU A 92 14.75 -6.34 26.64
N ALA A 93 15.74 -5.47 26.85
CA ALA A 93 15.50 -4.05 27.06
C ALA A 93 14.85 -3.37 25.83
N ALA A 94 15.27 -3.75 24.62
CA ALA A 94 14.65 -3.29 23.38
C ALA A 94 13.22 -3.83 23.20
N GLY A 95 12.98 -5.10 23.56
CA GLY A 95 11.65 -5.70 23.58
C GLY A 95 10.72 -4.99 24.56
N ALA A 96 11.19 -4.68 25.77
CA ALA A 96 10.44 -3.88 26.73
C ALA A 96 10.11 -2.48 26.19
N ALA A 97 11.07 -1.81 25.56
CA ALA A 97 10.86 -0.51 24.94
C ALA A 97 9.82 -0.56 23.81
N LEU A 98 9.86 -1.61 22.98
CA LEU A 98 8.86 -1.88 21.96
C LEU A 98 7.47 -2.08 22.58
N LEU A 99 7.35 -2.93 23.60
CA LEU A 99 6.07 -3.19 24.27
C LEU A 99 5.47 -1.92 24.88
N VAL A 100 6.28 -1.08 25.53
CA VAL A 100 5.81 0.18 26.12
C VAL A 100 5.37 1.16 25.03
N SER A 101 6.17 1.33 23.97
CA SER A 101 5.87 2.28 22.90
C SER A 101 4.72 1.84 21.99
N ALA A 102 4.56 0.54 21.74
CA ALA A 102 3.46 -0.02 20.96
C ALA A 102 2.18 -0.20 21.77
N GLY A 103 2.32 -0.63 23.03
CA GLY A 103 1.22 -1.18 23.82
C GLY A 103 0.41 -0.15 24.61
N TRP A 104 0.90 1.08 24.81
CA TRP A 104 0.19 2.04 25.66
C TRP A 104 -1.20 2.40 25.13
N TRP A 105 -1.34 2.62 23.81
CA TRP A 105 -2.64 2.94 23.21
C TRP A 105 -3.58 1.74 23.24
N VAL A 106 -3.06 0.55 22.93
CA VAL A 106 -3.80 -0.71 23.05
C VAL A 106 -4.31 -0.89 24.48
N LEU A 107 -3.46 -0.65 25.49
CA LEU A 107 -3.82 -0.73 26.89
C LEU A 107 -4.89 0.29 27.26
N VAL A 108 -4.77 1.54 26.82
CA VAL A 108 -5.80 2.58 27.06
C VAL A 108 -7.14 2.15 26.48
N VAL A 109 -7.14 1.64 25.24
CA VAL A 109 -8.37 1.12 24.61
C VAL A 109 -8.92 -0.01 25.47
N GLU A 110 -8.16 -1.07 25.73
CA GLU A 110 -8.61 -2.25 26.50
C GLU A 110 -9.13 -1.91 27.90
N LEU A 111 -8.57 -0.89 28.58
CA LEU A 111 -9.02 -0.46 29.90
C LEU A 111 -10.23 0.49 29.86
N TRP A 112 -10.48 1.18 28.75
CA TRP A 112 -11.61 2.10 28.63
C TRP A 112 -12.91 1.32 28.40
N PRO A 113 -14.01 1.60 29.14
CA PRO A 113 -15.28 0.91 28.96
C PRO A 113 -15.76 0.94 27.51
N ALA A 114 -16.14 -0.21 26.96
CA ALA A 114 -16.54 -0.34 25.56
C ALA A 114 -17.77 0.51 25.19
N ALA A 115 -18.65 0.80 26.16
CA ALA A 115 -19.83 1.65 25.97
C ALA A 115 -19.49 3.15 25.88
N ASP A 116 -18.34 3.56 26.44
CA ASP A 116 -17.97 4.98 26.60
C ASP A 116 -16.81 5.39 25.67
N ARG A 117 -16.47 4.55 24.67
CA ARG A 117 -15.44 4.82 23.67
C ARG A 117 -15.99 4.70 22.25
N PRO A 118 -15.37 5.39 21.27
CA PRO A 118 -15.67 5.15 19.86
C PRO A 118 -15.48 3.68 19.47
N TRP A 119 -16.31 3.20 18.54
CA TRP A 119 -16.16 1.86 17.99
C TRP A 119 -14.80 1.66 17.32
N ILE A 120 -14.14 0.54 17.61
CA ILE A 120 -12.90 0.15 16.93
C ILE A 120 -13.24 -0.42 15.56
N GLY A 121 -13.17 0.43 14.54
CA GLY A 121 -13.49 0.06 13.16
C GLY A 121 -12.57 -1.02 12.58
N GLY A 122 -13.11 -1.85 11.67
CA GLY A 122 -12.42 -3.03 11.15
C GLY A 122 -12.34 -4.19 12.15
N SER A 123 -13.22 -4.18 13.15
CA SER A 123 -13.44 -5.29 14.09
C SER A 123 -14.93 -5.61 14.19
N GLN A 124 -15.26 -6.86 14.49
CA GLN A 124 -16.64 -7.29 14.72
C GLN A 124 -17.02 -7.21 16.20
N GLY A 125 -16.05 -7.26 17.11
CA GLY A 125 -16.26 -7.26 18.56
C GLY A 125 -15.90 -5.96 19.28
N ASN A 126 -15.77 -4.82 18.59
CA ASN A 126 -15.26 -3.56 19.17
C ASN A 126 -13.87 -3.73 19.82
N SER A 127 -12.99 -4.52 19.21
CA SER A 127 -11.73 -4.96 19.82
C SER A 127 -10.53 -4.54 18.98
N VAL A 128 -9.60 -3.83 19.62
CA VAL A 128 -8.32 -3.48 19.01
C VAL A 128 -7.42 -4.70 18.85
N LEU A 129 -7.49 -5.69 19.74
CA LEU A 129 -6.72 -6.93 19.61
C LEU A 129 -7.20 -7.78 18.44
N GLU A 130 -8.52 -7.85 18.23
CA GLU A 130 -9.10 -8.47 17.03
C GLU A 130 -8.61 -7.78 15.76
N LEU A 131 -8.62 -6.45 15.74
CA LEU A 131 -8.10 -5.65 14.62
C LEU A 131 -6.60 -5.91 14.38
N VAL A 132 -5.79 -5.93 15.44
CA VAL A 132 -4.32 -6.11 15.37
C VAL A 132 -3.95 -7.51 14.87
N VAL A 133 -4.54 -8.56 15.45
CA VAL A 133 -4.16 -9.95 15.19
C VAL A 133 -4.91 -10.53 13.99
N GLY A 134 -6.18 -10.18 13.82
CA GLY A 134 -7.02 -10.60 12.71
C GLY A 134 -6.79 -9.73 11.48
N TYR A 135 -7.63 -8.72 11.29
CA TYR A 135 -7.74 -7.93 10.05
C TYR A 135 -6.43 -7.27 9.59
N ASN A 136 -5.63 -6.71 10.49
CA ASN A 136 -4.32 -6.09 10.17
C ASN A 136 -3.13 -7.04 10.37
N GLY A 137 -3.39 -8.31 10.67
CA GLY A 137 -2.39 -9.26 11.14
C GLY A 137 -2.36 -10.56 10.34
N VAL A 138 -2.67 -11.66 11.02
CA VAL A 138 -2.63 -13.01 10.46
C VAL A 138 -3.70 -13.19 9.38
N GLY A 139 -4.85 -12.52 9.48
CA GLY A 139 -5.90 -12.54 8.45
C GLY A 139 -5.37 -12.12 7.08
N ARG A 140 -4.47 -11.14 7.03
CA ARG A 140 -3.79 -10.73 5.77
C ARG A 140 -2.97 -11.85 5.16
N LEU A 141 -2.35 -12.69 5.98
CA LEU A 141 -1.52 -13.81 5.52
C LEU A 141 -2.39 -14.95 4.98
N THR A 142 -3.48 -15.28 5.68
CA THR A 142 -4.36 -16.41 5.36
C THR A 142 -5.43 -16.06 4.31
N GLY A 143 -5.77 -14.78 4.16
CA GLY A 143 -6.92 -14.31 3.39
C GLY A 143 -8.25 -14.38 4.16
N ASP A 144 -8.22 -14.76 5.43
CA ASP A 144 -9.39 -14.83 6.30
C ASP A 144 -9.57 -13.50 7.06
N GLU A 145 -10.11 -12.52 6.35
CA GLU A 145 -10.28 -11.14 6.82
C GLU A 145 -11.77 -10.81 6.92
N VAL A 146 -12.37 -11.10 8.07
CA VAL A 146 -13.77 -10.79 8.33
C VAL A 146 -14.02 -9.28 8.14
N GLY A 147 -15.04 -8.93 7.35
CA GLY A 147 -15.36 -7.54 7.03
C GLY A 147 -14.43 -6.89 5.99
N SER A 148 -13.60 -7.67 5.30
CA SER A 148 -12.70 -7.18 4.24
C SER A 148 -13.41 -6.79 2.95
N VAL A 149 -12.90 -5.77 2.28
CA VAL A 149 -13.30 -5.44 0.90
C VAL A 149 -12.72 -6.47 -0.07
N GLY A 150 -13.53 -6.97 -1.00
CA GLY A 150 -13.06 -7.84 -2.08
C GLY A 150 -12.79 -9.31 -1.71
N GLY A 151 -13.17 -9.74 -0.50
CA GLY A 151 -13.15 -11.14 -0.07
C GLY A 151 -14.36 -11.89 -0.62
N GLY A 152 -14.30 -12.34 -1.87
CA GLY A 152 -15.23 -13.35 -2.36
C GLY A 152 -14.85 -14.72 -1.78
N ALA A 153 -15.80 -15.39 -1.12
CA ALA A 153 -15.66 -16.80 -0.75
C ALA A 153 -15.49 -17.66 -2.02
N GLY A 154 -14.24 -17.96 -2.40
CA GLY A 154 -13.95 -18.79 -3.56
C GLY A 154 -12.48 -18.79 -3.98
N GLY A 155 -11.68 -19.68 -3.37
CA GLY A 155 -10.54 -20.36 -3.99
C GLY A 155 -9.40 -19.52 -4.61
N ARG A 156 -8.21 -19.60 -3.99
CA ARG A 156 -6.86 -19.40 -4.56
C ARG A 156 -6.44 -18.04 -5.14
N ALA A 157 -7.34 -17.06 -5.26
CA ALA A 157 -6.95 -15.66 -5.35
C ALA A 157 -8.14 -14.83 -4.88
N GLY A 158 -8.08 -14.29 -3.66
CA GLY A 158 -8.92 -13.14 -3.31
C GLY A 158 -8.74 -12.06 -4.38
N GLY A 159 -9.71 -11.15 -4.58
CA GLY A 159 -9.74 -10.19 -5.70
C GLY A 159 -8.54 -9.22 -5.85
N TRP A 160 -7.43 -9.49 -5.16
CA TRP A 160 -6.19 -8.75 -5.03
C TRP A 160 -5.00 -9.37 -5.79
N GLY A 161 -5.27 -10.28 -6.73
CA GLY A 161 -4.28 -10.89 -7.63
C GLY A 161 -3.63 -12.17 -7.10
N GLU A 162 -2.97 -12.91 -7.99
CA GLU A 162 -2.36 -14.20 -7.67
C GLU A 162 -1.19 -14.08 -6.69
N THR A 163 -1.19 -14.93 -5.66
CA THR A 163 -0.05 -15.10 -4.75
C THR A 163 1.06 -15.87 -5.45
N GLY A 164 2.32 -15.53 -5.19
CA GLY A 164 3.46 -16.28 -5.69
C GLY A 164 4.75 -15.50 -5.62
N LEU A 165 5.89 -16.20 -5.74
CA LEU A 165 7.24 -15.60 -5.65
C LEU A 165 7.50 -14.49 -6.70
N LEU A 166 6.74 -14.50 -7.79
CA LEU A 166 6.85 -13.52 -8.86
C LEU A 166 5.83 -12.37 -8.75
N ARG A 167 5.00 -12.31 -7.70
CA ARG A 167 3.95 -11.28 -7.55
C ARG A 167 4.50 -9.86 -7.58
N LEU A 168 5.64 -9.62 -6.92
CA LEU A 168 6.33 -8.33 -6.92
C LEU A 168 6.81 -7.91 -8.33
N PHE A 169 6.96 -8.86 -9.25
CA PHE A 169 7.35 -8.62 -10.63
C PHE A 169 6.15 -8.48 -11.58
N GLY A 170 4.92 -8.72 -11.10
CA GLY A 170 3.69 -8.49 -11.86
C GLY A 170 3.50 -7.00 -12.21
N SER A 171 2.68 -6.69 -13.20
CA SER A 171 2.47 -5.32 -13.68
C SER A 171 1.98 -4.34 -12.60
N GLU A 172 1.15 -4.83 -11.67
CA GLU A 172 0.54 -4.03 -10.60
C GLU A 172 1.58 -3.52 -9.58
N MET A 173 2.42 -4.41 -9.08
CA MET A 173 3.44 -4.09 -8.05
C MET A 173 4.80 -3.72 -8.65
N GLY A 174 5.07 -4.23 -9.85
CA GLY A 174 6.35 -4.08 -10.52
C GLY A 174 6.68 -2.62 -10.79
N ARG A 175 5.68 -1.87 -11.27
CA ARG A 175 5.79 -0.44 -11.57
C ARG A 175 5.84 0.45 -10.31
N GLU A 176 5.49 -0.06 -9.15
CA GLU A 176 5.55 0.67 -7.89
C GLU A 176 6.98 0.73 -7.32
N ALA A 177 7.58 -0.45 -7.09
CA ALA A 177 8.85 -0.55 -6.36
C ALA A 177 9.90 -1.48 -6.99
N SER A 178 9.54 -2.33 -7.96
CA SER A 178 10.44 -3.40 -8.41
C SER A 178 11.45 -2.97 -9.46
N TRP A 179 11.48 -1.70 -9.88
CA TRP A 179 12.43 -1.16 -10.86
C TRP A 179 13.88 -1.55 -10.60
N LEU A 180 14.31 -1.45 -9.34
CA LEU A 180 15.68 -1.77 -8.90
C LEU A 180 15.78 -3.11 -8.16
N LEU A 181 14.67 -3.83 -8.02
CA LEU A 181 14.61 -5.10 -7.28
C LEU A 181 15.51 -6.20 -7.88
N PRO A 182 15.55 -6.43 -9.22
CA PRO A 182 16.48 -7.39 -9.80
C PRO A 182 17.94 -7.11 -9.44
N ALA A 183 18.38 -5.85 -9.54
CA ALA A 183 19.73 -5.45 -9.15
C ALA A 183 19.96 -5.63 -7.66
N ALA A 184 19.00 -5.29 -6.80
CA ALA A 184 19.11 -5.49 -5.36
C ALA A 184 19.30 -6.98 -5.00
N LEU A 185 18.60 -7.90 -5.68
CA LEU A 185 18.74 -9.34 -5.46
C LEU A 185 20.11 -9.88 -5.94
N VAL A 186 20.57 -9.45 -7.12
CA VAL A 186 21.92 -9.78 -7.62
C VAL A 186 22.99 -9.29 -6.64
N LEU A 187 22.89 -8.03 -6.23
CA LEU A 187 23.85 -7.41 -5.32
C LEU A 187 23.79 -8.02 -3.92
N LEU A 188 22.62 -8.42 -3.43
CA LEU A 188 22.49 -9.17 -2.19
C LEU A 188 23.24 -10.51 -2.27
N GLY A 189 23.07 -11.28 -3.34
CA GLY A 189 23.80 -12.54 -3.53
C GLY A 189 25.32 -12.34 -3.54
N VAL A 190 25.79 -11.29 -4.22
CA VAL A 190 27.20 -10.91 -4.26
C VAL A 190 27.74 -10.50 -2.89
N LEU A 191 26.99 -9.67 -2.16
CA LEU A 191 27.36 -9.21 -0.83
C LEU A 191 27.39 -10.38 0.16
N LEU A 192 26.42 -11.29 0.13
CA LEU A 192 26.41 -12.51 0.94
C LEU A 192 27.63 -13.38 0.63
N TRP A 193 27.95 -13.58 -0.66
CA TRP A 193 29.11 -14.37 -1.06
C TRP A 193 30.44 -13.76 -0.59
N ARG A 194 30.59 -12.43 -0.74
CA ARG A 194 31.80 -11.71 -0.29
C ARG A 194 31.93 -11.70 1.22
N THR A 195 30.82 -11.58 1.95
CA THR A 195 30.85 -11.48 3.41
C THR A 195 30.74 -12.83 4.12
N ARG A 196 30.60 -13.95 3.40
CA ARG A 196 30.44 -15.31 3.97
C ARG A 196 31.57 -15.75 4.90
N ARG A 197 32.80 -15.29 4.63
CA ARG A 197 33.99 -15.58 5.45
C ARG A 197 34.43 -14.39 6.32
N ALA A 198 33.72 -13.27 6.23
CA ALA A 198 34.03 -12.10 7.04
C ALA A 198 33.70 -12.40 8.52
N PRO A 199 34.47 -11.82 9.48
CA PRO A 199 34.14 -11.91 10.89
C PRO A 199 32.69 -11.50 11.16
N ARG A 200 32.07 -12.05 12.20
CA ARG A 200 30.67 -11.74 12.55
C ARG A 200 30.42 -10.25 12.81
N THR A 201 31.44 -9.52 13.28
CA THR A 201 31.41 -8.08 13.58
C THR A 201 31.75 -7.20 12.37
N ASP A 202 31.92 -7.79 11.19
CA ASP A 202 32.19 -7.03 9.96
C ASP A 202 31.00 -6.13 9.61
N PRO A 203 31.21 -4.81 9.42
CA PRO A 203 30.12 -3.87 9.12
C PRO A 203 29.39 -4.17 7.81
N LEU A 204 30.11 -4.64 6.79
CA LEU A 204 29.50 -4.97 5.50
C LEU A 204 28.61 -6.22 5.63
N ARG A 205 29.05 -7.24 6.38
CA ARG A 205 28.24 -8.41 6.71
C ARG A 205 26.99 -8.02 7.49
N ALA A 206 27.12 -7.18 8.51
CA ALA A 206 25.98 -6.69 9.29
C ALA A 206 24.97 -5.94 8.41
N ALA A 207 25.45 -5.01 7.57
CA ALA A 207 24.59 -4.28 6.64
C ALA A 207 23.92 -5.20 5.59
N THR A 208 24.63 -6.23 5.13
CA THR A 208 24.07 -7.22 4.18
C THR A 208 22.93 -8.00 4.80
N VAL A 209 23.10 -8.49 6.04
CA VAL A 209 22.04 -9.22 6.76
C VAL A 209 20.87 -8.30 7.11
N LEU A 210 21.14 -7.04 7.48
CA LEU A 210 20.12 -6.04 7.80
C LEU A 210 19.19 -5.79 6.61
N TRP A 211 19.75 -5.28 5.51
CA TRP A 211 18.96 -4.86 4.36
C TRP A 211 18.46 -6.05 3.55
N GLY A 212 19.26 -7.12 3.45
CA GLY A 212 18.85 -8.37 2.82
C GLY A 212 17.72 -9.06 3.58
N GLY A 213 17.82 -9.15 4.91
CA GLY A 213 16.77 -9.73 5.75
C GLY A 213 15.47 -8.94 5.68
N TRP A 214 15.54 -7.61 5.74
CA TRP A 214 14.36 -6.75 5.53
C TRP A 214 13.73 -7.04 4.17
N LEU A 215 14.50 -6.97 3.09
CA LEU A 215 14.03 -7.19 1.72
C LEU A 215 13.34 -8.55 1.58
N LEU A 216 13.99 -9.62 2.04
CA LEU A 216 13.51 -10.99 1.87
C LEU A 216 12.26 -11.26 2.70
N VAL A 217 12.23 -10.88 3.98
CA VAL A 217 11.06 -11.12 4.84
C VAL A 217 9.87 -10.34 4.30
N THR A 218 10.02 -9.04 4.07
CA THR A 218 8.92 -8.20 3.58
C THR A 218 8.48 -8.63 2.18
N GLY A 219 9.43 -8.93 1.30
CA GLY A 219 9.15 -9.33 -0.08
C GLY A 219 8.43 -10.67 -0.16
N LEU A 220 8.82 -11.65 0.65
CA LEU A 220 8.14 -12.95 0.74
C LEU A 220 6.74 -12.80 1.34
N THR A 221 6.58 -12.00 2.40
CA THR A 221 5.25 -11.73 2.98
C THR A 221 4.31 -11.14 1.92
N PHE A 222 4.69 -10.08 1.22
CA PHE A 222 3.83 -9.48 0.19
C PHE A 222 3.57 -10.40 -1.01
N SER A 223 4.55 -11.25 -1.33
CA SER A 223 4.41 -12.24 -2.41
C SER A 223 3.43 -13.35 -2.07
N LEU A 224 3.42 -13.81 -0.82
CA LEU A 224 2.71 -15.02 -0.39
C LEU A 224 1.42 -14.78 0.39
N MET A 225 1.19 -13.56 0.91
CA MET A 225 -0.01 -13.25 1.67
C MET A 225 -1.27 -13.29 0.79
N ALA A 226 -2.33 -13.94 1.27
CA ALA A 226 -3.53 -14.23 0.49
C ALA A 226 -4.67 -13.20 0.67
N GLY A 227 -4.59 -12.33 1.69
CA GLY A 227 -5.57 -11.29 1.97
C GLY A 227 -5.38 -10.00 1.16
N ILE A 228 -5.97 -8.91 1.64
CA ILE A 228 -5.90 -7.60 1.00
C ILE A 228 -4.44 -7.19 0.80
N VAL A 229 -4.09 -6.97 -0.46
CA VAL A 229 -2.86 -6.31 -0.85
C VAL A 229 -3.14 -5.10 -1.72
N HIS A 230 -2.42 -4.02 -1.48
CA HIS A 230 -2.40 -2.88 -2.37
C HIS A 230 -0.99 -2.69 -2.92
N SER A 231 -0.90 -2.25 -4.17
CA SER A 231 0.36 -2.08 -4.88
C SER A 231 1.32 -1.16 -4.10
N TYR A 232 0.77 -0.11 -3.47
CA TYR A 232 1.54 0.88 -2.71
C TYR A 232 2.21 0.34 -1.44
N TYR A 233 1.79 -0.83 -0.90
CA TYR A 233 2.47 -1.46 0.26
C TYR A 233 3.95 -1.73 -0.02
N THR A 234 4.30 -1.91 -1.30
CA THR A 234 5.68 -2.15 -1.74
C THR A 234 6.65 -1.02 -1.40
N VAL A 235 6.18 0.15 -0.96
CA VAL A 235 7.03 1.21 -0.39
C VAL A 235 7.86 0.70 0.80
N ALA A 236 7.36 -0.28 1.55
CA ALA A 236 8.10 -0.91 2.65
C ALA A 236 9.37 -1.64 2.19
N LEU A 237 9.50 -1.97 0.90
CA LEU A 237 10.71 -2.57 0.30
C LEU A 237 11.72 -1.50 -0.14
N ALA A 238 11.29 -0.26 -0.38
CA ALA A 238 12.10 0.77 -1.01
C ALA A 238 13.41 1.08 -0.26
N PRO A 239 13.45 1.20 1.08
CA PRO A 239 14.70 1.42 1.82
C PRO A 239 15.71 0.30 1.61
N ALA A 240 15.26 -0.96 1.68
CA ALA A 240 16.12 -2.13 1.55
C ALA A 240 16.67 -2.30 0.14
N VAL A 241 15.83 -2.11 -0.88
CA VAL A 241 16.26 -2.10 -2.29
C VAL A 241 17.30 -1.00 -2.51
N ALA A 242 17.00 0.23 -2.07
CA ALA A 242 17.90 1.38 -2.23
C ALA A 242 19.24 1.21 -1.50
N ALA A 243 19.23 0.61 -0.31
CA ALA A 243 20.43 0.32 0.47
C ALA A 243 21.29 -0.75 -0.20
N LEU A 244 20.70 -1.87 -0.64
CA LEU A 244 21.43 -2.94 -1.32
C LEU A 244 22.04 -2.49 -2.64
N VAL A 245 21.31 -1.71 -3.45
CA VAL A 245 21.83 -1.11 -4.68
C VAL A 245 22.99 -0.15 -4.37
N GLY A 246 22.84 0.70 -3.36
CA GLY A 246 23.89 1.64 -2.94
C GLY A 246 25.15 0.95 -2.43
N ILE A 247 25.00 0.01 -1.49
CA ILE A 247 26.11 -0.70 -0.84
C ILE A 247 26.79 -1.64 -1.85
N GLY A 248 26.01 -2.46 -2.55
CA GLY A 248 26.53 -3.44 -3.51
C GLY A 248 27.21 -2.76 -4.69
N GLY A 249 26.56 -1.76 -5.29
CA GLY A 249 27.12 -1.00 -6.41
C GLY A 249 28.43 -0.30 -6.03
N ALA A 250 28.47 0.39 -4.89
CA ALA A 250 29.69 1.05 -4.42
C ALA A 250 30.80 0.04 -4.08
N THR A 251 30.46 -1.12 -3.50
CA THR A 251 31.42 -2.17 -3.18
C THR A 251 32.08 -2.73 -4.45
N LEU A 252 31.28 -3.06 -5.45
CA LEU A 252 31.81 -3.59 -6.71
C LEU A 252 32.56 -2.52 -7.53
N TRP A 253 32.11 -1.27 -7.50
CA TRP A 253 32.80 -0.19 -8.21
C TRP A 253 34.19 0.09 -7.64
N ARG A 254 34.35 0.02 -6.31
CA ARG A 254 35.67 0.12 -5.67
C ARG A 254 36.61 -1.01 -6.12
N ASP A 255 36.06 -2.20 -6.32
CA ASP A 255 36.79 -3.39 -6.76
C ASP A 255 36.75 -3.62 -8.29
N ARG A 256 36.47 -2.59 -9.08
CA ARG A 256 36.29 -2.70 -10.55
C ARG A 256 37.52 -3.20 -11.33
N ALA A 257 38.69 -3.31 -10.69
CA ALA A 257 39.85 -3.99 -11.28
C ALA A 257 39.59 -5.51 -11.44
N SER A 258 38.88 -6.11 -10.48
CA SER A 258 38.49 -7.52 -10.51
C SER A 258 37.53 -7.81 -11.67
N ALA A 259 37.80 -8.89 -12.41
CA ALA A 259 36.89 -9.35 -13.46
C ALA A 259 35.52 -9.71 -12.91
N ALA A 260 35.46 -10.39 -11.76
CA ALA A 260 34.21 -10.77 -11.12
C ALA A 260 33.38 -9.53 -10.73
N ALA A 261 34.02 -8.47 -10.22
CA ALA A 261 33.31 -7.25 -9.86
C ALA A 261 32.67 -6.57 -11.08
N ARG A 262 33.39 -6.52 -12.21
CA ARG A 262 32.87 -6.00 -13.48
C ARG A 262 31.71 -6.82 -14.01
N TRP A 263 31.81 -8.15 -13.99
CA TRP A 263 30.72 -9.04 -14.42
C TRP A 263 29.45 -8.81 -13.60
N TRP A 264 29.55 -8.73 -12.27
CA TRP A 264 28.38 -8.51 -11.43
C TRP A 264 27.80 -7.10 -11.53
N LEU A 265 28.63 -6.06 -11.76
CA LEU A 265 28.14 -4.72 -12.09
C LEU A 265 27.39 -4.72 -13.42
N ALA A 266 27.97 -5.33 -14.46
CA ALA A 266 27.35 -5.46 -15.76
C ALA A 266 26.02 -6.22 -15.68
N ALA A 267 25.97 -7.33 -14.92
CA ALA A 267 24.77 -8.11 -14.70
C ALA A 267 23.67 -7.31 -13.99
N ALA A 268 24.01 -6.56 -12.93
CA ALA A 268 23.05 -5.72 -12.22
C ALA A 268 22.48 -4.60 -13.11
N VAL A 269 23.32 -3.95 -13.93
CA VAL A 269 22.90 -2.91 -14.88
C VAL A 269 22.03 -3.51 -16.00
N ALA A 270 22.45 -4.62 -16.60
CA ALA A 270 21.69 -5.30 -17.65
C ALA A 270 20.33 -5.78 -17.15
N ALA A 271 20.28 -6.41 -15.96
CA ALA A 271 19.02 -6.85 -15.35
C ALA A 271 18.08 -5.67 -15.09
N THR A 272 18.60 -4.54 -14.60
CA THR A 272 17.81 -3.32 -14.40
C THR A 272 17.28 -2.76 -15.71
N ALA A 273 18.12 -2.68 -16.76
CA ALA A 273 17.72 -2.14 -18.05
C ALA A 273 16.66 -3.00 -18.75
N VAL A 274 16.82 -4.33 -18.73
CA VAL A 274 15.82 -5.29 -19.25
C VAL A 274 14.53 -5.19 -18.45
N TRP A 275 14.63 -5.08 -17.13
CA TRP A 275 13.44 -4.98 -16.28
C TRP A 275 12.69 -3.66 -16.44
N ALA A 276 13.41 -2.53 -16.50
CA ALA A 276 12.82 -1.23 -16.82
C ALA A 276 12.14 -1.25 -18.19
N TYR A 277 12.73 -1.91 -19.19
CA TYR A 277 12.10 -2.13 -20.48
C TYR A 277 10.79 -2.94 -20.37
N ALA A 278 10.72 -3.93 -19.48
CA ALA A 278 9.50 -4.72 -19.27
C ALA A 278 8.40 -3.92 -18.55
N LEU A 279 8.77 -3.06 -17.61
CA LEU A 279 7.84 -2.26 -16.82
C LEU A 279 7.25 -1.06 -17.57
N LEU A 280 8.06 -0.41 -18.40
CA LEU A 280 7.65 0.77 -19.17
C LEU A 280 6.58 0.39 -20.22
N PRO A 281 5.40 1.06 -20.22
CA PRO A 281 4.42 0.92 -21.30
C PRO A 281 5.01 1.35 -22.64
N ALA A 282 4.64 0.68 -23.74
CA ALA A 282 5.22 0.94 -25.06
C ALA A 282 4.77 2.29 -25.63
N GLU A 283 3.54 2.66 -25.33
CA GLU A 283 2.87 3.85 -25.82
C GLU A 283 3.16 5.10 -24.96
N TRP A 284 3.61 4.91 -23.72
CA TRP A 284 4.00 6.01 -22.82
C TRP A 284 5.47 6.37 -23.00
N LEU A 285 5.74 7.56 -23.55
CA LEU A 285 7.10 7.99 -23.95
C LEU A 285 7.79 6.92 -24.81
N TRP A 286 7.25 6.69 -26.01
CA TRP A 286 7.64 5.59 -26.92
C TRP A 286 9.14 5.34 -27.10
N TRP A 287 9.98 6.38 -27.01
CA TRP A 287 11.43 6.30 -27.15
C TRP A 287 12.16 5.87 -25.87
N LEU A 288 11.57 6.11 -24.69
CA LEU A 288 12.25 5.92 -23.40
C LEU A 288 12.55 4.45 -23.15
N ARG A 289 11.56 3.60 -23.40
CA ARG A 289 11.66 2.16 -23.23
C ARG A 289 12.84 1.57 -24.03
N PRO A 290 12.95 1.74 -25.36
CA PRO A 290 14.11 1.25 -26.11
C PRO A 290 15.41 1.99 -25.75
N ALA A 291 15.38 3.29 -25.43
CA ALA A 291 16.57 4.03 -25.04
C ALA A 291 17.22 3.49 -23.75
N VAL A 292 16.42 3.22 -22.71
CA VAL A 292 16.90 2.63 -21.44
C VAL A 292 17.54 1.26 -21.70
N LEU A 293 16.93 0.44 -22.55
CA LEU A 293 17.47 -0.88 -22.90
C LEU A 293 18.82 -0.76 -23.63
N VAL A 294 18.89 0.02 -24.70
CA VAL A 294 20.10 0.15 -25.53
C VAL A 294 21.24 0.78 -24.74
N VAL A 295 20.99 1.90 -24.05
CA VAL A 295 22.02 2.56 -23.23
C VAL A 295 22.45 1.66 -22.07
N GLY A 296 21.51 0.98 -21.43
CA GLY A 296 21.80 0.08 -20.31
C GLY A 296 22.64 -1.13 -20.70
N LEU A 297 22.28 -1.81 -21.80
CA LEU A 297 23.06 -2.94 -22.31
C LEU A 297 24.43 -2.48 -22.84
N GLY A 298 24.49 -1.34 -23.53
CA GLY A 298 25.76 -0.75 -23.97
C GLY A 298 26.68 -0.41 -22.78
N ALA A 299 26.14 0.21 -21.73
CA ALA A 299 26.88 0.50 -20.52
C ALA A 299 27.32 -0.77 -19.78
N ALA A 300 26.46 -1.80 -19.69
CA ALA A 300 26.80 -3.09 -19.12
C ALA A 300 27.98 -3.75 -19.85
N LEU A 301 27.99 -3.74 -21.18
CA LEU A 301 29.11 -4.24 -21.98
C LEU A 301 30.38 -3.40 -21.75
N ALA A 302 30.26 -2.07 -21.73
CA ALA A 302 31.39 -1.18 -21.50
C ALA A 302 32.00 -1.34 -20.09
N LEU A 303 31.19 -1.69 -19.08
CA LEU A 303 31.66 -2.00 -17.72
C LEU A 303 32.61 -3.19 -17.68
N LEU A 304 32.49 -4.15 -18.61
CA LEU A 304 33.45 -5.24 -18.74
C LEU A 304 34.84 -4.72 -19.14
N GLY A 305 34.95 -3.61 -19.86
CA GLY A 305 36.22 -2.99 -20.27
C GLY A 305 36.74 -1.88 -19.33
N VAL A 306 35.94 -1.44 -18.36
CA VAL A 306 36.14 -0.14 -17.67
C VAL A 306 37.50 0.03 -16.98
N HIS A 307 38.12 -1.06 -16.54
CA HIS A 307 39.44 -1.06 -15.88
C HIS A 307 40.60 -0.61 -16.79
N ARG A 308 40.42 -0.61 -18.12
CA ARG A 308 41.43 -0.14 -19.10
C ARG A 308 41.15 1.27 -19.60
N MET A 309 40.04 1.87 -19.19
CA MET A 309 39.59 3.16 -19.72
C MET A 309 40.23 4.32 -18.94
N PRO A 310 40.52 5.45 -19.61
CA PRO A 310 40.88 6.68 -18.90
C PRO A 310 39.71 7.14 -18.02
N ARG A 311 40.01 7.91 -16.96
CA ARG A 311 39.03 8.31 -15.93
C ARG A 311 37.77 8.96 -16.51
N VAL A 312 37.92 9.79 -17.53
CA VAL A 312 36.81 10.48 -18.20
C VAL A 312 35.85 9.48 -18.87
N LEU A 313 36.39 8.52 -19.61
CA LEU A 313 35.58 7.50 -20.27
C LEU A 313 34.91 6.57 -19.26
N ALA A 314 35.65 6.15 -18.21
CA ALA A 314 35.08 5.36 -17.13
C ALA A 314 33.94 6.10 -16.39
N ALA A 315 34.07 7.41 -16.19
CA ALA A 315 33.00 8.25 -15.63
C ALA A 315 31.80 8.35 -16.58
N GLY A 316 32.03 8.46 -17.90
CA GLY A 316 30.98 8.40 -18.91
C GLY A 316 30.19 7.09 -18.88
N VAL A 317 30.89 5.95 -18.82
CA VAL A 317 30.25 4.62 -18.70
C VAL A 317 29.44 4.50 -17.41
N LEU A 318 29.98 4.96 -16.28
CA LEU A 318 29.25 4.97 -15.01
C LEU A 318 28.00 5.84 -15.09
N THR A 319 28.11 7.02 -15.70
CA THR A 319 26.99 7.95 -15.87
C THR A 319 25.91 7.32 -16.74
N ALA A 320 26.28 6.71 -17.88
CA ALA A 320 25.36 5.99 -18.74
C ALA A 320 24.67 4.81 -18.01
N ALA A 321 25.41 4.04 -17.22
CA ALA A 321 24.86 2.95 -16.41
C ALA A 321 23.86 3.46 -15.36
N LEU A 322 24.17 4.57 -14.68
CA LEU A 322 23.29 5.18 -13.70
C LEU A 322 22.05 5.79 -14.36
N LEU A 323 22.19 6.47 -15.49
CA LEU A 323 21.07 7.05 -16.25
C LEU A 323 20.16 5.97 -16.82
N ALA A 324 20.69 4.86 -17.35
CA ALA A 324 19.89 3.75 -17.80
C ALA A 324 19.20 3.03 -16.63
N GLY A 325 19.93 2.77 -15.54
CA GLY A 325 19.38 2.10 -14.36
C GLY A 325 18.33 2.93 -13.61
N ALA A 326 18.50 4.26 -13.57
CA ALA A 326 17.55 5.16 -12.92
C ALA A 326 16.49 5.72 -13.89
N GLY A 327 16.69 5.67 -15.21
CA GLY A 327 15.88 6.41 -16.18
C GLY A 327 14.40 6.04 -16.17
N GLY A 328 14.10 4.73 -16.16
CA GLY A 328 12.72 4.25 -16.09
C GLY A 328 12.03 4.64 -14.78
N THR A 329 12.68 4.35 -13.65
CA THR A 329 12.15 4.66 -12.31
C THR A 329 12.02 6.16 -12.08
N MET A 330 12.97 6.97 -12.56
CA MET A 330 12.95 8.43 -12.48
C MET A 330 11.83 9.02 -13.32
N ALA A 331 11.66 8.57 -14.57
CA ALA A 331 10.57 9.04 -15.42
C ALA A 331 9.20 8.73 -14.79
N TRP A 332 9.02 7.49 -14.30
CA TRP A 332 7.79 7.09 -13.63
C TRP A 332 7.55 7.90 -12.35
N ALA A 333 8.59 8.11 -11.53
CA ALA A 333 8.52 8.92 -10.31
C ALA A 333 8.20 10.40 -10.59
N LEU A 334 8.76 10.99 -11.65
CA LEU A 334 8.43 12.35 -12.08
C LEU A 334 6.97 12.45 -12.53
N ALA A 335 6.47 11.44 -13.26
CA ALA A 335 5.08 11.37 -13.66
C ALA A 335 4.14 11.25 -12.45
N THR A 336 4.51 10.42 -11.46
CA THR A 336 3.82 10.34 -10.16
C THR A 336 3.80 11.70 -9.47
N ALA A 337 4.94 12.39 -9.38
CA ALA A 337 5.01 13.69 -8.72
C ALA A 337 4.15 14.76 -9.41
N ALA A 338 4.00 14.66 -10.73
CA ALA A 338 3.21 15.58 -11.56
C ALA A 338 1.71 15.26 -11.58
N THR A 339 1.30 14.08 -11.10
CA THR A 339 -0.10 13.64 -11.12
C THR A 339 -0.73 13.81 -9.72
N PRO A 340 -1.88 14.47 -9.58
CA PRO A 340 -2.65 14.46 -8.33
C PRO A 340 -3.23 13.07 -8.05
N HIS A 341 -3.25 12.66 -6.78
CA HIS A 341 -3.77 11.36 -6.36
C HIS A 341 -4.86 11.56 -5.29
N THR A 342 -5.93 10.78 -5.38
CA THR A 342 -7.08 10.80 -4.47
C THR A 342 -7.66 9.39 -4.31
N GLY A 343 -8.45 9.17 -3.26
CA GLY A 343 -9.16 7.90 -3.04
C GLY A 343 -8.34 6.88 -2.22
N ALA A 344 -8.93 5.73 -1.94
CA ALA A 344 -8.36 4.77 -0.99
C ALA A 344 -7.21 3.90 -1.54
N ILE A 345 -7.09 3.78 -2.86
CA ILE A 345 -6.07 2.92 -3.52
C ILE A 345 -5.28 3.74 -4.55
N PRO A 346 -4.39 4.64 -4.08
CA PRO A 346 -3.50 5.37 -4.98
C PRO A 346 -2.46 4.42 -5.59
N SER A 347 -2.05 4.68 -6.83
CA SER A 347 -0.97 3.97 -7.54
C SER A 347 -0.04 4.96 -8.21
N SER A 348 1.23 4.58 -8.38
CA SER A 348 2.23 5.48 -8.92
C SER A 348 2.26 5.45 -10.45
N GLY A 349 2.59 6.60 -11.04
CA GLY A 349 2.79 6.76 -12.48
C GLY A 349 1.96 7.90 -13.08
N PRO A 350 1.97 8.01 -14.42
CA PRO A 350 1.12 8.94 -15.15
C PRO A 350 -0.37 8.62 -15.02
N ALA A 351 -1.21 9.64 -15.12
CA ALA A 351 -2.67 9.48 -15.20
C ALA A 351 -3.07 8.50 -16.32
N GLY A 352 -4.04 7.62 -16.04
CA GLY A 352 -4.53 6.60 -16.97
C GLY A 352 -3.81 5.24 -16.90
N TYR A 353 -2.73 5.14 -16.13
CA TYR A 353 -1.99 3.89 -15.90
C TYR A 353 -2.18 3.29 -14.50
N ALA A 354 -3.21 3.76 -13.78
CA ALA A 354 -3.49 3.35 -12.41
C ALA A 354 -3.74 1.83 -12.31
N SER A 355 -2.99 1.18 -11.42
CA SER A 355 -3.09 -0.24 -11.06
C SER A 355 -4.05 -0.39 -9.88
N GLY A 356 -5.32 -0.67 -10.18
CA GLY A 356 -6.34 -0.88 -9.16
C GLY A 356 -7.36 -1.94 -9.59
N PRO A 357 -7.82 -2.83 -8.68
CA PRO A 357 -8.92 -3.74 -8.98
C PRO A 357 -10.20 -2.91 -9.17
N GLY A 358 -10.57 -2.72 -10.44
CA GLY A 358 -11.66 -1.80 -10.85
C GLY A 358 -11.23 -0.76 -11.90
N GLY A 359 -9.94 -0.66 -12.21
CA GLY A 359 -9.44 0.08 -13.37
C GLY A 359 -9.88 -0.63 -14.66
N GLY A 360 -11.06 -0.28 -15.16
CA GLY A 360 -11.55 -0.75 -16.45
C GLY A 360 -10.49 -0.52 -17.52
N ARG A 361 -10.28 -1.55 -18.34
CA ARG A 361 -9.52 -1.52 -19.59
C ARG A 361 -9.87 -0.27 -20.40
N GLY A 362 -9.07 0.78 -20.24
CA GLY A 362 -8.93 1.87 -21.21
C GLY A 362 -8.00 1.42 -22.33
N GLY A 363 -8.39 0.36 -23.06
CA GLY A 363 -7.63 -0.17 -24.17
C GLY A 363 -8.55 -0.35 -25.36
N HIS A 364 -8.53 0.61 -26.29
CA HIS A 364 -9.07 0.44 -27.63
C HIS A 364 -8.25 -0.64 -28.34
N GLY A 365 -8.65 -1.90 -28.16
CA GLY A 365 -8.04 -3.06 -28.80
C GLY A 365 -9.13 -3.86 -29.50
N THR A 366 -9.25 -3.65 -30.81
CA THR A 366 -10.07 -4.44 -31.72
C THR A 366 -9.67 -5.91 -31.68
N MET A 367 -10.37 -6.76 -30.93
CA MET A 367 -10.26 -8.22 -31.11
C MET A 367 -11.23 -8.68 -32.20
N ARG A 368 -10.69 -8.72 -33.42
CA ARG A 368 -11.22 -9.50 -34.54
C ARG A 368 -10.45 -10.81 -34.57
N GLY A 369 -11.11 -11.94 -34.30
CA GLY A 369 -10.51 -13.28 -34.42
C GLY A 369 -11.37 -14.37 -33.78
N PRO A 370 -11.83 -15.40 -34.53
CA PRO A 370 -12.81 -16.37 -34.05
C PRO A 370 -12.13 -17.62 -33.47
N TRP A 371 -12.60 -18.12 -32.33
CA TRP A 371 -12.31 -19.50 -31.93
C TRP A 371 -13.57 -20.22 -31.43
N PRO A 372 -13.69 -21.54 -31.70
CA PRO A 372 -14.95 -22.27 -31.69
C PRO A 372 -15.15 -23.10 -30.42
N GLY A 373 -16.42 -23.28 -30.05
CA GLY A 373 -17.00 -24.50 -29.48
C GLY A 373 -16.33 -25.17 -28.28
N SER A 374 -16.95 -25.04 -27.10
CA SER A 374 -17.16 -26.18 -26.21
C SER A 374 -18.33 -25.88 -25.28
N GLY A 375 -19.44 -26.58 -25.48
CA GLY A 375 -20.61 -26.51 -24.62
C GLY A 375 -20.46 -27.37 -23.38
N SER A 376 -20.99 -26.89 -22.26
CA SER A 376 -21.62 -27.69 -21.21
C SER A 376 -22.48 -26.75 -20.36
N GLY A 377 -23.75 -27.12 -20.21
CA GLY A 377 -24.83 -26.23 -19.79
C GLY A 377 -25.01 -26.09 -18.28
N VAL A 378 -25.61 -24.96 -17.91
CA VAL A 378 -26.34 -24.73 -16.66
C VAL A 378 -27.59 -23.91 -17.01
N PRO A 379 -28.82 -24.32 -16.63
CA PRO A 379 -30.04 -23.64 -17.03
C PRO A 379 -30.53 -22.63 -15.98
N GLY A 380 -31.04 -21.49 -16.47
CA GLY A 380 -32.08 -20.70 -15.78
C GLY A 380 -31.63 -19.39 -15.12
N GLY A 381 -32.13 -18.26 -15.62
CA GLY A 381 -32.07 -16.98 -14.91
C GLY A 381 -32.20 -15.74 -15.79
N ALA A 382 -33.45 -15.36 -16.12
CA ALA A 382 -33.94 -14.03 -16.51
C ALA A 382 -33.18 -13.19 -17.56
N ARG A 383 -33.76 -13.15 -18.77
CA ARG A 383 -33.55 -12.12 -19.80
C ARG A 383 -33.94 -10.73 -19.27
N TRP A 384 -33.06 -9.74 -19.44
CA TRP A 384 -33.46 -8.36 -19.65
C TRP A 384 -33.07 -7.93 -21.07
N ALA A 385 -34.06 -7.46 -21.81
CA ALA A 385 -33.98 -7.07 -23.21
C ALA A 385 -33.75 -5.56 -23.35
N GLY A 386 -32.91 -5.18 -24.33
CA GLY A 386 -32.90 -3.95 -25.15
C GLY A 386 -32.84 -2.58 -24.44
N GLY A 387 -31.97 -1.62 -24.77
CA GLY A 387 -31.27 -1.34 -26.02
C GLY A 387 -31.76 0.00 -26.60
N GLY A 388 -30.92 1.03 -26.60
CA GLY A 388 -31.14 2.31 -27.30
C GLY A 388 -29.78 3.01 -27.57
N PRO A 389 -29.47 3.44 -28.82
CA PRO A 389 -28.12 3.84 -29.21
C PRO A 389 -27.93 5.36 -29.19
N THR A 390 -26.76 5.85 -28.77
CA THR A 390 -26.27 7.18 -29.20
C THR A 390 -24.75 7.17 -29.45
N ARG A 391 -24.40 7.59 -30.67
CA ARG A 391 -23.04 7.89 -31.17
C ARG A 391 -22.76 9.40 -30.93
N GLY A 392 -21.49 9.77 -30.68
CA GLY A 392 -20.94 11.06 -30.19
C GLY A 392 -21.17 12.35 -31.03
N PRO A 393 -20.39 13.47 -30.89
CA PRO A 393 -19.04 13.61 -30.29
C PRO A 393 -18.77 14.89 -29.41
N GLY A 394 -17.67 14.88 -28.64
CA GLY A 394 -16.86 16.09 -28.33
C GLY A 394 -17.12 16.89 -27.04
N GLY A 395 -16.07 17.04 -26.21
CA GLY A 395 -15.69 18.31 -25.55
C GLY A 395 -16.38 18.77 -24.26
N ALA A 396 -15.61 18.76 -23.16
CA ALA A 396 -15.63 19.68 -22.01
C ALA A 396 -16.92 19.85 -21.17
N GLY A 397 -16.85 19.46 -19.89
CA GLY A 397 -17.77 19.92 -18.86
C GLY A 397 -18.08 18.86 -17.81
N GLY A 398 -17.26 18.78 -16.76
CA GLY A 398 -17.62 18.06 -15.54
C GLY A 398 -18.80 18.76 -14.87
N ARG A 399 -19.93 18.07 -14.74
CA ARG A 399 -21.05 18.36 -13.83
C ARG A 399 -21.93 17.11 -13.78
N GLY A 400 -21.90 16.41 -12.64
CA GLY A 400 -22.69 15.20 -12.40
C GLY A 400 -22.03 14.34 -11.33
N GLY A 401 -22.23 14.70 -10.06
CA GLY A 401 -21.79 13.91 -8.90
C GLY A 401 -22.66 12.67 -8.74
N GLY A 402 -22.42 11.64 -9.55
CA GLY A 402 -22.92 10.30 -9.24
C GLY A 402 -22.19 9.75 -8.01
N PRO A 403 -22.83 8.92 -7.17
CA PRO A 403 -22.16 8.35 -5.99
C PRO A 403 -20.93 7.55 -6.43
N GLY A 404 -19.77 7.93 -5.89
CA GLY A 404 -18.53 7.18 -6.08
C GLY A 404 -18.69 5.75 -5.58
N GLY A 405 -17.92 4.83 -6.15
CA GLY A 405 -17.80 3.47 -5.61
C GLY A 405 -17.24 3.50 -4.18
N ILE A 406 -17.35 2.39 -3.45
CA ILE A 406 -16.99 2.28 -2.01
C ILE A 406 -15.57 2.75 -1.64
N LEU A 407 -14.66 2.85 -2.61
CA LEU A 407 -13.27 3.29 -2.46
C LEU A 407 -13.02 4.75 -2.87
N SER A 408 -14.06 5.48 -3.27
CA SER A 408 -13.99 6.85 -3.78
C SER A 408 -14.91 7.76 -2.97
N ALA A 409 -14.35 8.81 -2.37
CA ALA A 409 -15.14 9.81 -1.66
C ALA A 409 -15.96 10.65 -2.65
N PRO A 410 -17.24 10.93 -2.37
CA PRO A 410 -18.08 11.76 -3.23
C PRO A 410 -17.68 13.23 -3.14
N THR A 411 -17.95 13.98 -4.20
CA THR A 411 -17.82 15.45 -4.25
C THR A 411 -19.21 16.06 -4.36
N PRO A 412 -19.93 16.26 -3.24
CA PRO A 412 -21.31 16.71 -3.27
C PRO A 412 -21.43 18.13 -3.85
N SER A 413 -22.58 18.42 -4.47
CA SER A 413 -22.87 19.76 -4.97
C SER A 413 -22.99 20.76 -3.81
N SER A 414 -22.92 22.06 -4.12
CA SER A 414 -23.15 23.12 -3.13
C SER A 414 -24.56 23.03 -2.52
N GLN A 415 -25.55 22.53 -3.27
CA GLN A 415 -26.91 22.36 -2.78
C GLN A 415 -27.01 21.21 -1.76
N VAL A 416 -26.42 20.06 -2.06
CA VAL A 416 -26.36 18.93 -1.11
C VAL A 416 -25.53 19.30 0.12
N THR A 417 -24.41 20.00 -0.09
CA THR A 417 -23.57 20.51 1.00
C THR A 417 -24.32 21.50 1.89
N GLY A 418 -25.10 22.39 1.30
CA GLY A 418 -25.96 23.33 2.02
C GLY A 418 -27.03 22.63 2.85
N LEU A 419 -27.63 21.54 2.33
CA LEU A 419 -28.61 20.74 3.08
C LEU A 419 -27.98 20.04 4.28
N VAL A 420 -26.80 19.45 4.12
CA VAL A 420 -26.10 18.76 5.22
C VAL A 420 -25.61 19.75 6.28
N SER A 421 -25.12 20.93 5.89
CA SER A 421 -24.60 21.93 6.83
C SER A 421 -25.69 22.75 7.53
N ALA A 422 -26.87 22.90 6.91
CA ALA A 422 -27.99 23.65 7.49
C ALA A 422 -28.43 23.05 8.82
N GLY A 423 -28.31 23.83 9.90
CA GLY A 423 -28.72 23.39 11.24
C GLY A 423 -27.86 22.29 11.85
N ALA A 424 -26.70 21.96 11.27
CA ALA A 424 -25.82 20.87 11.72
C ALA A 424 -25.47 20.93 13.21
N GLY A 425 -25.33 22.14 13.78
CA GLY A 425 -25.00 22.33 15.19
C GLY A 425 -26.09 21.87 16.18
N SER A 426 -27.31 21.60 15.71
CA SER A 426 -28.40 21.08 16.53
C SER A 426 -28.39 19.55 16.66
N PHE A 427 -27.48 18.86 15.94
CA PHE A 427 -27.43 17.40 15.86
C PHE A 427 -26.06 16.90 16.29
N THR A 428 -26.01 15.67 16.84
CA THR A 428 -24.72 14.99 17.01
C THR A 428 -24.08 14.68 15.66
N TRP A 429 -24.92 14.26 14.70
CA TRP A 429 -24.52 13.92 13.34
C TRP A 429 -25.40 14.69 12.35
N ALA A 430 -24.79 15.55 11.55
CA ALA A 430 -25.49 16.31 10.52
C ALA A 430 -25.98 15.39 9.38
N ALA A 431 -25.26 14.31 9.13
CA ALA A 431 -25.72 13.24 8.27
C ALA A 431 -25.19 11.87 8.72
N ALA A 432 -25.77 10.81 8.20
CA ALA A 432 -25.25 9.45 8.26
C ALA A 432 -25.26 8.85 6.85
N THR A 433 -24.26 8.02 6.53
CA THR A 433 -24.18 7.27 5.28
C THR A 433 -23.41 5.97 5.50
N VAL A 434 -23.68 4.97 4.67
CA VAL A 434 -22.92 3.71 4.70
C VAL A 434 -21.50 3.95 4.19
N SER A 435 -20.52 3.36 4.88
CA SER A 435 -19.07 3.43 4.63
C SER A 435 -18.38 4.78 4.99
N SER A 436 -17.15 4.69 5.48
CA SER A 436 -16.35 5.86 5.87
C SER A 436 -15.86 6.67 4.68
N MET A 437 -15.66 6.04 3.51
CA MET A 437 -15.30 6.77 2.29
C MET A 437 -16.43 7.67 1.80
N GLN A 438 -17.68 7.20 1.86
CA GLN A 438 -18.83 8.04 1.53
C GLN A 438 -18.99 9.17 2.55
N ALA A 439 -18.90 8.85 3.84
CA ALA A 439 -19.02 9.85 4.91
C ALA A 439 -17.96 10.96 4.79
N ALA A 440 -16.72 10.60 4.46
CA ALA A 440 -15.61 11.55 4.32
C ALA A 440 -15.88 12.65 3.29
N GLY A 441 -16.47 12.33 2.13
CA GLY A 441 -16.77 13.32 1.10
C GLY A 441 -17.77 14.39 1.56
N TYR A 442 -18.84 13.96 2.23
CA TYR A 442 -19.82 14.88 2.80
C TYR A 442 -19.28 15.67 3.99
N GLN A 443 -18.48 15.04 4.86
CA GLN A 443 -17.87 15.70 6.01
C GLN A 443 -16.88 16.79 5.59
N LEU A 444 -16.02 16.51 4.61
CA LEU A 444 -15.05 17.50 4.10
C LEU A 444 -15.73 18.66 3.38
N ALA A 445 -16.80 18.39 2.60
CA ALA A 445 -17.52 19.44 1.88
C ALA A 445 -18.36 20.33 2.82
N SER A 446 -19.03 19.74 3.80
CA SER A 446 -19.95 20.46 4.70
C SER A 446 -19.28 21.04 5.94
N GLY A 447 -18.11 20.52 6.34
CA GLY A 447 -17.48 20.83 7.63
C GLY A 447 -18.25 20.30 8.83
N ALA A 448 -19.26 19.44 8.62
CA ALA A 448 -20.16 18.93 9.64
C ALA A 448 -19.91 17.43 9.94
N PRO A 449 -20.20 16.95 11.17
CA PRO A 449 -19.98 15.55 11.53
C PRO A 449 -20.91 14.62 10.73
N VAL A 450 -20.33 13.62 10.05
CA VAL A 450 -21.08 12.61 9.29
C VAL A 450 -20.79 11.22 9.84
N LEU A 451 -21.83 10.49 10.27
CA LEU A 451 -21.71 9.15 10.81
C LEU A 451 -21.44 8.13 9.68
N ALA A 452 -20.32 7.42 9.76
CA ALA A 452 -19.98 6.31 8.88
C ALA A 452 -20.64 5.01 9.40
N VAL A 453 -21.81 4.68 8.87
CA VAL A 453 -22.55 3.47 9.23
C VAL A 453 -21.83 2.25 8.65
N GLY A 454 -21.49 1.30 9.52
CA GLY A 454 -20.78 0.07 9.18
C GLY A 454 -19.30 0.24 8.84
N GLY A 455 -18.66 1.30 9.32
CA GLY A 455 -17.20 1.43 9.24
C GLY A 455 -16.67 1.63 7.81
N PHE A 456 -15.56 0.97 7.45
CA PHE A 456 -14.89 1.23 6.16
C PHE A 456 -15.74 0.89 4.93
N ASN A 457 -16.45 -0.23 4.97
CA ASN A 457 -17.18 -0.78 3.82
C ASN A 457 -18.64 -1.17 4.12
N GLY A 458 -19.16 -0.80 5.30
CA GLY A 458 -20.53 -1.14 5.69
C GLY A 458 -20.68 -2.47 6.43
N THR A 459 -19.58 -3.09 6.88
CA THR A 459 -19.60 -4.43 7.51
C THR A 459 -19.20 -4.45 8.99
N ASP A 460 -18.86 -3.30 9.58
CA ASP A 460 -18.72 -3.20 11.03
C ASP A 460 -20.13 -3.26 11.68
N PRO A 461 -20.32 -3.96 12.81
CA PRO A 461 -21.61 -3.98 13.54
C PRO A 461 -21.83 -2.70 14.35
N TYR A 462 -21.69 -1.53 13.71
CA TYR A 462 -21.90 -0.24 14.36
C TYR A 462 -22.41 0.87 13.42
N PRO A 463 -23.43 1.62 13.85
CA PRO A 463 -24.37 1.24 14.91
C PRO A 463 -25.16 -0.01 14.50
N THR A 464 -25.72 -0.73 15.48
CA THR A 464 -26.74 -1.73 15.18
C THR A 464 -28.02 -1.06 14.69
N LEU A 465 -28.90 -1.81 14.01
CA LEU A 465 -30.20 -1.25 13.59
C LEU A 465 -30.96 -0.61 14.75
N ALA A 466 -31.06 -1.29 15.89
CA ALA A 466 -31.76 -0.78 17.07
C ALA A 466 -31.12 0.50 17.63
N GLN A 467 -29.79 0.56 17.68
CA GLN A 467 -29.07 1.77 18.09
C GLN A 467 -29.31 2.93 17.12
N PHE A 468 -29.30 2.67 15.81
CA PHE A 468 -29.54 3.69 14.81
C PHE A 468 -30.97 4.23 14.91
N GLN A 469 -31.97 3.36 15.07
CA GLN A 469 -33.37 3.75 15.30
C GLN A 469 -33.51 4.64 16.54
N GLN A 470 -32.82 4.28 17.63
CA GLN A 470 -32.80 5.11 18.84
C GLN A 470 -32.16 6.48 18.60
N MET A 471 -31.03 6.55 17.88
CA MET A 471 -30.38 7.82 17.54
C MET A 471 -31.28 8.69 16.66
N ALA A 472 -32.01 8.11 15.71
CA ALA A 472 -32.97 8.80 14.86
C ALA A 472 -34.15 9.36 15.70
N ALA A 473 -34.74 8.53 16.56
CA ALA A 473 -35.85 8.92 17.45
C ALA A 473 -35.45 10.01 18.47
N GLN A 474 -34.19 10.06 18.88
CA GLN A 474 -33.64 11.10 19.74
C GLN A 474 -33.24 12.38 18.98
N HIS A 475 -33.53 12.46 17.67
CA HIS A 475 -33.09 13.54 16.78
C HIS A 475 -31.58 13.82 16.86
N ARG A 476 -30.77 12.77 17.03
CA ARG A 476 -29.30 12.89 17.03
C ARG A 476 -28.71 12.92 15.63
N ILE A 477 -29.47 12.47 14.63
CA ILE A 477 -29.09 12.40 13.21
C ILE A 477 -30.09 13.22 12.40
N HIS A 478 -29.61 14.17 11.59
CA HIS A 478 -30.49 15.00 10.75
C HIS A 478 -30.85 14.30 9.43
N TRP A 479 -29.83 14.01 8.60
CA TRP A 479 -30.00 13.35 7.31
C TRP A 479 -29.43 11.93 7.29
N PHE A 480 -30.06 11.06 6.51
CA PHE A 480 -29.42 9.84 6.04
C PHE A 480 -29.26 9.99 4.53
N ILE A 481 -28.05 9.74 4.05
CA ILE A 481 -27.71 9.86 2.64
C ILE A 481 -27.66 8.45 2.07
N GLY A 482 -28.54 8.17 1.11
CA GLY A 482 -28.56 6.90 0.40
C GLY A 482 -27.32 6.77 -0.48
N SER A 483 -26.67 5.61 -0.43
CA SER A 483 -25.59 5.29 -1.36
C SER A 483 -26.19 4.75 -2.66
N ALA A 484 -25.86 5.30 -3.83
CA ALA A 484 -26.24 4.63 -5.08
C ALA A 484 -25.38 3.36 -5.22
N GLY A 485 -26.06 2.22 -5.44
CA GLY A 485 -25.40 0.93 -5.50
C GLY A 485 -25.51 0.13 -4.20
N THR A 486 -26.74 -0.04 -3.68
CA THR A 486 -27.06 -1.04 -2.67
C THR A 486 -26.67 -2.48 -3.07
N GLY A 487 -26.40 -2.73 -4.36
CA GLY A 487 -25.94 -4.01 -4.88
C GLY A 487 -24.45 -4.36 -4.65
N MET A 488 -23.68 -3.52 -3.95
CA MET A 488 -22.24 -3.79 -3.68
C MET A 488 -21.88 -3.91 -2.19
N ILE A 489 -22.85 -3.89 -1.26
CA ILE A 489 -22.63 -4.40 0.10
C ILE A 489 -22.66 -5.93 0.00
N SER A 490 -21.54 -6.50 -0.44
CA SER A 490 -21.42 -7.94 -0.62
C SER A 490 -21.44 -8.61 0.76
N THR A 491 -22.42 -9.46 0.99
CA THR A 491 -22.49 -10.38 2.14
C THR A 491 -21.38 -11.43 2.12
N ALA A 492 -20.58 -11.50 1.05
CA ALA A 492 -19.52 -12.50 0.88
C ALA A 492 -18.31 -12.31 1.81
N SER A 493 -18.15 -11.13 2.43
CA SER A 493 -17.00 -10.80 3.29
C SER A 493 -17.16 -11.19 4.77
N GLY A 494 -18.27 -11.83 5.15
CA GLY A 494 -18.46 -12.42 6.48
C GLY A 494 -18.67 -11.46 7.67
N GLY A 495 -18.91 -10.17 7.43
CA GLY A 495 -19.16 -9.17 8.48
C GLY A 495 -20.65 -8.87 8.76
N SER A 496 -20.94 -7.83 9.54
CA SER A 496 -22.30 -7.44 9.90
C SER A 496 -23.14 -6.91 8.73
N ASP A 497 -24.44 -7.18 8.80
CA ASP A 497 -25.48 -6.70 7.89
C ASP A 497 -26.17 -5.41 8.38
N ASP A 498 -25.82 -4.90 9.56
CA ASP A 498 -26.52 -3.77 10.20
C ASP A 498 -26.63 -2.54 9.30
N ALA A 499 -25.56 -2.18 8.57
CA ALA A 499 -25.58 -1.01 7.69
C ALA A 499 -26.60 -1.16 6.54
N ARG A 500 -26.75 -2.38 6.01
CA ARG A 500 -27.73 -2.71 4.98
C ARG A 500 -29.14 -2.61 5.57
N LEU A 501 -29.37 -3.23 6.72
CA LEU A 501 -30.67 -3.21 7.41
C LEU A 501 -31.09 -1.78 7.79
N ILE A 502 -30.15 -0.93 8.21
CA ILE A 502 -30.37 0.50 8.48
C ILE A 502 -30.80 1.22 7.21
N ALA A 503 -30.08 1.03 6.10
CA ALA A 503 -30.41 1.68 4.84
C ALA A 503 -31.81 1.27 4.33
N GLU A 504 -32.15 -0.03 4.44
CA GLU A 504 -33.48 -0.57 4.10
C GLU A 504 -34.58 0.02 5.00
N TRP A 505 -34.35 0.04 6.32
CA TRP A 505 -35.29 0.62 7.27
C TRP A 505 -35.53 2.11 7.01
N VAL A 506 -34.47 2.88 6.78
CA VAL A 506 -34.59 4.32 6.47
C VAL A 506 -35.40 4.52 5.19
N ALA A 507 -35.10 3.78 4.12
CA ALA A 507 -35.78 3.90 2.85
C ALA A 507 -37.27 3.53 2.94
N ALA A 508 -37.63 2.59 3.82
CA ALA A 508 -39.01 2.20 4.07
C ALA A 508 -39.77 3.17 4.98
N THR A 509 -39.08 3.90 5.85
CA THR A 509 -39.70 4.69 6.94
C THR A 509 -39.81 6.18 6.62
N PHE A 510 -38.82 6.75 5.93
CA PHE A 510 -38.72 8.19 5.71
C PHE A 510 -38.92 8.56 4.24
N PRO A 511 -39.54 9.71 3.94
CA PRO A 511 -39.71 10.16 2.56
C PRO A 511 -38.35 10.51 1.93
N ALA A 512 -38.13 9.99 0.71
CA ALA A 512 -36.94 10.27 -0.06
C ALA A 512 -36.99 11.67 -0.71
N ARG A 513 -35.88 12.39 -0.67
CA ARG A 513 -35.66 13.65 -1.39
C ARG A 513 -34.38 13.53 -2.22
N THR A 514 -34.51 13.58 -3.54
CA THR A 514 -33.36 13.55 -4.45
C THR A 514 -32.93 14.96 -4.84
N VAL A 515 -31.65 15.28 -4.65
CA VAL A 515 -31.04 16.57 -5.02
C VAL A 515 -29.73 16.29 -5.72
N ASP A 516 -29.58 16.80 -6.95
CA ASP A 516 -28.38 16.62 -7.79
C ASP A 516 -27.90 15.16 -7.92
N GLY A 517 -28.84 14.21 -7.96
CA GLY A 517 -28.55 12.77 -8.06
C GLY A 517 -28.23 12.08 -6.74
N VAL A 518 -28.26 12.79 -5.61
CA VAL A 518 -28.09 12.23 -4.26
C VAL A 518 -29.46 12.09 -3.59
N THR A 519 -29.77 10.90 -3.09
CA THR A 519 -31.01 10.64 -2.32
C THR A 519 -30.76 10.90 -0.84
N LEU A 520 -31.53 11.81 -0.25
CA LEU A 520 -31.48 12.14 1.18
C LEU A 520 -32.82 11.79 1.85
N TYR A 521 -32.75 11.38 3.11
CA TYR A 521 -33.90 11.10 3.98
C TYR A 521 -33.78 11.97 5.23
N ALA A 522 -34.80 12.77 5.54
CA ALA A 522 -34.83 13.58 6.76
C ALA A 522 -35.33 12.74 7.93
N LEU A 523 -34.47 12.48 8.92
CA LEU A 523 -34.79 11.68 10.10
C LEU A 523 -35.35 12.53 11.25
N SER A 524 -35.11 13.84 11.21
CA SER A 524 -35.56 14.77 12.26
C SER A 524 -36.82 15.54 11.91
N ALA A 525 -37.47 15.24 10.78
CA ALA A 525 -38.69 15.90 10.33
C ALA A 525 -39.97 15.11 10.68
N SER A 526 -39.81 13.95 11.34
CA SER A 526 -40.87 12.99 11.70
C SER A 526 -41.13 12.96 13.19
#